data_AF-A0A1Q9MXW0-F1
#
_entry.id   AF-A0A1Q9MXW0-F1
#
_cell.length_a   1.000
_cell.length_b   1.000
_cell.length_c   1.000
_cell.angle_alpha   90.00
_cell.angle_beta   90.00
_cell.angle_gamma   90.00
#
_symmetry.space_group_name_H-M   'P 1'
#
loop_
_entity.id
_entity.type
_entity.pdbx_description
1 polymer ?
#
loop_
_entity_poly.entity_id
_entity_poly.type
_entity_poly.pdbx_seq_one_letter_code
_entity_poly.pdbx_strand_id
1 'polypeptide(L)'
;MNFISCEGGVSECALEVSEKLKNPQNFLHGAVIYALTDSGMGRTLYSLMNKDEFCATTTITLNYLQMVKSGKVICRKYTRHCEKSK
;
A
#
# COMPACT_ATOMS: atom_id res chain seq x y z
N MET A 1 -7.93 -2.49 6.99
CA MET A 1 -7.29 -1.41 6.22
C MET A 1 -8.36 -0.40 5.90
N ASN A 2 -8.08 0.88 6.12
CA ASN A 2 -8.99 1.99 5.87
C ASN A 2 -8.37 2.92 4.83
N PHE A 3 -9.12 3.30 3.80
CA PHE A 3 -8.70 4.30 2.84
C PHE A 3 -9.00 5.70 3.41
N ILE A 4 -8.03 6.60 3.33
CA ILE A 4 -8.15 7.97 3.85
C ILE A 4 -8.39 8.95 2.69
N SER A 5 -7.55 8.89 1.66
CA SER A 5 -7.66 9.75 0.46
C SER A 5 -7.09 9.06 -0.77
N CYS A 6 -7.57 9.44 -1.96
CA CYS A 6 -7.10 8.92 -3.24
C CYS A 6 -7.48 9.88 -4.38
N GLU A 7 -6.53 10.66 -4.87
CA GLU A 7 -6.77 11.65 -5.92
C GLU A 7 -5.45 12.00 -6.64
N GLY A 8 -5.52 12.26 -7.95
CA GLY A 8 -4.42 12.86 -8.71
C GLY A 8 -3.10 12.09 -8.67
N GLY A 9 -3.14 10.75 -8.62
CA GLY A 9 -1.94 9.93 -8.51
C GLY A 9 -1.33 9.93 -7.12
N VAL A 10 -2.11 10.22 -6.08
CA VAL A 10 -1.71 10.17 -4.66
C VAL A 10 -2.75 9.37 -3.89
N SER A 11 -2.30 8.57 -2.91
CA SER A 11 -3.19 7.93 -1.96
C SER A 11 -2.62 7.86 -0.55
N GLU A 12 -3.53 7.84 0.43
CA GLU A 12 -3.24 7.54 1.82
C GLU A 12 -4.15 6.42 2.33
N CYS A 13 -3.51 5.40 2.92
CA CYS A 13 -4.18 4.25 3.53
C CYS A 13 -3.68 4.06 4.95
N ALA A 14 -4.54 3.59 5.85
CA ALA A 14 -4.18 3.28 7.22
C ALA A 14 -4.54 1.85 7.61
N LEU A 15 -3.77 1.31 8.55
CA LEU A 15 -4.00 0.01 9.13
C LEU A 15 -3.76 0.06 10.64
N GLU A 16 -4.79 -0.29 11.40
CA GLU A 16 -4.65 -0.56 12.83
C GLU A 16 -3.98 -1.92 13.04
N VAL A 17 -2.92 -1.95 13.84
CA VAL A 17 -2.21 -3.18 14.17
C VAL A 17 -3.05 -3.97 15.17
N SER A 18 -3.34 -5.23 14.82
CA SER A 18 -4.03 -6.18 15.68
C SER A 18 -3.21 -7.47 15.80
N GLU A 19 -3.49 -8.28 16.83
CA GLU A 19 -2.78 -9.54 17.09
C GLU A 19 -2.77 -10.49 15.88
N LYS A 20 -3.86 -10.52 15.10
CA LYS A 20 -4.01 -11.37 13.90
C LYS A 20 -3.03 -11.02 12.78
N LEU A 21 -2.45 -9.81 12.81
CA LEU A 21 -1.56 -9.29 11.77
C LEU A 21 -0.08 -9.44 12.17
N LYS A 22 0.19 -10.00 13.35
CA LYS A 22 1.54 -10.15 13.86
C LYS A 22 2.20 -11.43 13.37
N ASN A 23 3.53 -11.38 13.31
CA ASN A 23 4.36 -12.55 13.14
C ASN A 23 4.55 -13.30 14.47
N PRO A 24 5.16 -14.50 14.46
CA PRO A 24 5.42 -15.25 15.69
C PRO A 24 6.24 -14.51 16.75
N GLN A 25 7.03 -13.51 16.35
CA GLN A 25 7.82 -12.63 17.21
C GLN A 25 7.01 -11.46 17.80
N ASN A 26 5.69 -11.45 17.59
CA ASN A 26 4.76 -10.46 18.15
C ASN A 26 4.95 -9.02 17.61
N PHE A 27 5.50 -8.89 16.40
CA PHE A 27 5.54 -7.64 15.62
C PHE A 27 4.67 -7.74 14.39
N LEU A 28 4.24 -6.62 13.83
CA LEU A 28 3.49 -6.59 12.58
C LEU A 28 4.24 -7.36 11.48
N HIS A 29 3.58 -8.33 10.87
CA HIS A 29 4.18 -9.18 9.87
C HIS A 29 4.57 -8.38 8.62
N GLY A 30 5.78 -8.59 8.09
CA GLY A 30 6.27 -7.85 6.91
C GLY A 30 5.33 -7.96 5.70
N ALA A 31 4.78 -9.15 5.44
CA ALA A 31 3.77 -9.37 4.40
C ALA A 31 2.52 -8.45 4.51
N VAL A 32 2.16 -7.99 5.71
CA VAL A 32 1.04 -7.05 5.90
C VAL A 32 1.43 -5.65 5.41
N ILE A 33 2.67 -5.21 5.62
CA ILE A 33 3.20 -3.96 5.05
C ILE A 33 3.30 -4.05 3.52
N TYR A 34 3.68 -5.21 2.99
CA TYR A 34 3.65 -5.48 1.55
C TYR A 34 2.23 -5.30 0.99
N ALA A 35 1.25 -6.00 1.56
CA ALA A 35 -0.13 -5.94 1.09
C ALA A 35 -0.73 -4.53 1.19
N LEU A 36 -0.43 -3.80 2.28
CA LEU A 36 -0.82 -2.40 2.45
C LEU A 36 -0.19 -1.50 1.38
N THR A 37 1.09 -1.73 1.05
CA THR A 37 1.80 -0.99 0.01
C THR A 37 1.24 -1.27 -1.38
N ASP A 38 1.07 -2.54 -1.74
CA ASP A 38 0.54 -2.98 -3.03
C ASP A 38 -0.88 -2.43 -3.26
N SER A 39 -1.76 -2.56 -2.25
CA SER A 39 -3.12 -2.01 -2.29
C SER A 39 -3.12 -0.49 -2.46
N GLY A 40 -2.23 0.23 -1.76
CA GLY A 40 -2.07 1.67 -1.90
C GLY A 40 -1.56 2.09 -3.28
N MET A 41 -0.59 1.37 -3.85
CA MET A 41 -0.10 1.63 -5.21
C MET A 41 -1.19 1.41 -6.25
N GLY A 42 -1.96 0.33 -6.15
CA GLY A 42 -3.10 0.07 -7.03
C GLY A 42 -4.11 1.22 -6.99
N ARG A 43 -4.46 1.72 -5.80
CA ARG A 43 -5.35 2.90 -5.68
C ARG A 43 -4.77 4.17 -6.27
N THR A 44 -3.48 4.41 -6.03
CA THR A 44 -2.76 5.54 -6.60
C THR A 44 -2.86 5.53 -8.13
N LEU A 45 -2.66 4.37 -8.78
CA LEU A 45 -2.81 4.23 -10.23
C LEU A 45 -4.27 4.36 -10.69
N TYR A 46 -5.22 3.73 -9.99
CA TYR A 46 -6.65 3.84 -10.35
C TYR A 46 -7.16 5.28 -10.36
N SER A 47 -6.58 6.18 -9.56
CA SER A 47 -6.93 7.61 -9.61
C SER A 47 -6.49 8.33 -10.91
N LEU A 48 -5.67 7.69 -11.73
CA LEU A 48 -5.16 8.21 -13.01
C LEU A 48 -5.68 7.42 -14.23
N MET A 49 -6.40 6.32 -14.01
CA MET A 49 -6.83 5.39 -15.05
C MET A 49 -8.31 5.57 -15.39
N ASN A 50 -8.66 5.25 -16.64
CA ASN A 50 -10.05 5.13 -17.07
C ASN A 50 -10.70 3.87 -16.49
N LYS A 51 -12.04 3.78 -16.53
CA LYS A 51 -12.79 2.66 -15.91
C LYS A 51 -12.52 1.30 -16.54
N ASP A 52 -12.10 1.29 -17.79
CA ASP A 52 -11.78 0.13 -18.63
C ASP A 52 -10.29 -0.22 -18.60
N GLU A 53 -9.47 0.56 -17.90
CA GLU A 53 -8.04 0.32 -17.75
C GLU A 53 -7.74 -0.48 -16.48
N PHE A 54 -6.75 -1.37 -16.58
CA PHE A 54 -6.32 -2.24 -15.48
C PHE A 54 -4.81 -2.11 -15.27
N CYS A 55 -4.38 -2.30 -14.03
CA CYS A 55 -2.97 -2.37 -13.67
C CYS A 55 -2.66 -3.75 -13.07
N ALA A 56 -1.46 -4.25 -13.35
CA ALA A 56 -0.92 -5.44 -12.72
C ALA A 56 0.45 -5.11 -12.12
N THR A 57 0.64 -5.46 -10.86
CA THR A 57 1.93 -5.31 -10.17
C THR A 57 2.93 -6.31 -10.76
N THR A 58 4.00 -5.82 -11.39
CA THR A 58 5.08 -6.67 -11.93
C THR A 58 6.22 -6.85 -10.93
N THR A 59 6.54 -5.81 -10.16
CA THR A 59 7.63 -5.83 -9.18
C THR A 59 7.34 -4.85 -8.05
N ILE A 60 7.63 -5.28 -6.83
CA ILE A 60 7.67 -4.41 -5.64
C ILE A 60 8.98 -4.70 -4.90
N THR A 61 9.69 -3.64 -4.56
CA THR A 61 10.86 -3.72 -3.66
C THR A 61 10.54 -2.96 -2.38
N LEU A 62 10.76 -3.61 -1.23
CA LEU A 62 10.54 -3.03 0.10
C LEU A 62 11.79 -3.17 0.96
N ASN A 63 12.12 -2.10 1.67
CA ASN A 63 13.13 -2.11 2.71
C ASN A 63 12.45 -1.89 4.06
N TYR A 64 12.61 -2.84 4.98
CA TYR A 64 12.02 -2.77 6.31
C TYR A 64 13.03 -2.12 7.27
N LEU A 65 12.74 -0.90 7.71
CA LEU A 65 13.66 -0.09 8.53
C LEU A 65 13.43 -0.25 10.02
N GLN A 66 12.20 -0.52 10.44
CA GLN A 66 11.81 -0.58 11.85
C GLN A 66 10.68 -1.58 12.07
N MET A 67 10.72 -2.28 13.21
CA MET A 67 9.65 -3.15 13.67
C MET A 67 8.47 -2.33 14.22
N VAL A 68 7.24 -2.79 14.01
CA VAL A 68 6.02 -2.15 14.53
C VAL A 68 5.31 -3.12 15.47
N LYS A 69 5.11 -2.73 16.74
CA LYS A 69 4.47 -3.60 17.75
C LYS A 69 2.96 -3.35 17.90
N SER A 70 2.53 -2.10 17.80
CA SER A 70 1.16 -1.67 18.02
C SER A 70 0.90 -0.31 17.37
N GLY A 71 -0.35 0.15 17.43
CA GLY A 71 -0.78 1.46 16.91
C GLY A 71 -1.20 1.39 15.44
N LYS A 72 -1.12 2.53 14.76
CA LYS A 72 -1.58 2.71 13.39
C LYS A 72 -0.40 2.87 12.43
N VAL A 73 -0.39 2.09 11.37
CA VAL A 73 0.53 2.27 10.23
C VAL A 73 -0.17 3.09 9.16
N ILE A 74 0.48 4.16 8.69
CA ILE A 74 0.00 4.98 7.58
C ILE A 74 0.90 4.74 6.37
N CYS A 75 0.28 4.40 5.25
CA CYS A 75 0.93 4.21 3.97
C CYS A 75 0.56 5.35 3.04
N ARG A 76 1.56 6.14 2.65
CA ARG A 76 1.42 7.23 1.66
C ARG A 76 2.10 6.81 0.37
N LYS A 77 1.41 7.01 -0.74
CA LYS A 77 1.91 6.67 -2.07
C LYS A 77 1.63 7.81 -3.02
N TYR A 78 2.55 8.00 -3.95
CA TYR A 78 2.39 8.91 -5.07
C TYR A 78 3.00 8.25 -6.30
N THR A 79 2.39 8.50 -7.45
CA THR A 79 2.90 8.07 -8.74
C THR A 79 4.14 8.89 -9.08
N ARG A 80 5.24 8.22 -9.41
CA ARG A 80 6.44 8.90 -9.94
C ARG A 80 6.38 9.07 -11.45
N HIS A 81 5.87 8.06 -12.13
CA HIS A 81 5.74 8.01 -13.57
C HIS A 81 4.57 7.10 -13.91
N CYS A 82 3.77 7.49 -14.90
CA CYS A 82 2.64 6.72 -15.39
C CYS A 82 2.60 6.83 -16.90
N GLU A 83 2.95 5.74 -17.57
CA GLU A 83 2.81 5.57 -19.01
C GLU A 83 1.85 4.41 -19.24
N LYS A 84 1.00 4.56 -20.26
CA LYS A 84 0.04 3.53 -20.62
C LYS A 84 0.72 2.57 -21.60
N SER A 85 0.78 1.30 -21.23
CA SER A 85 1.19 0.24 -22.15
C SER A 85 0.18 0.15 -23.31
N LYS A 86 0.68 0.01 -24.54
CA LYS A 86 -0.15 -0.23 -25.73
C LYS A 86 -0.69 -1.65 -25.78
#